data_AF-A0AAE1LQ83-F1
#
_entry.id   AF-A0AAE1LQ83-F1
#
_cell.length_a   1.000
_cell.length_b   1.000
_cell.length_c   1.000
_cell.angle_alpha   90.00
_cell.angle_beta   90.00
_cell.angle_gamma   90.00
#
_symmetry.space_group_name_H-M   'P 1'
#
loop_
_entity.id
_entity.type
_entity.pdbx_description
1 polymer ?
#
loop_
_entity_poly.entity_id
_entity_poly.type
_entity_poly.pdbx_seq_one_letter_code
_entity_poly.pdbx_strand_id
1 'polypeptide(L)'
;MINPSRTRWLVLHPCVVRLLDNKVPLQEFFTLMALEDKKDAEAAEILDLLRNPIIHANLLFLKYTLQYFNKMNALFQTEDIMIHKLKEVSLTYLKQLCQNYMRPNVLPSVVTIDVTHPHFQVPLEKVYLGPGLEEALKDIPLPNDPGKSEIQLVQMRENEIKTFRLRCLDFYVTAAKEMKTYLPLSNKIVDEAKYIEPEVALSVEARTDLPDLRNSLSNFKVPHDLDIDAAVVEWREMPYTLENEAAWLRVLKPAEFWFEVGKMRDFCDKPVFPELSKLAKVTLALPHSNASAERTFSVVTDTKTNKRNKMKNKTLDSICVVRSAMKRKKETCFDLQVRKEHLDKHNKTMYNV
;
A
#
# COMPACT_ATOMS: atom_id res chain seq x y z
N MET A 1 -16.80 -26.85 -4.48
CA MET A 1 -16.93 -25.38 -4.37
C MET A 1 -15.53 -24.82 -4.20
N ILE A 2 -14.91 -24.40 -5.30
CA ILE A 2 -13.56 -23.80 -5.29
C ILE A 2 -13.70 -22.45 -4.59
N ASN A 3 -13.31 -22.39 -3.31
CA ASN A 3 -13.19 -21.10 -2.64
C ASN A 3 -12.15 -20.28 -3.40
N PRO A 4 -12.43 -19.01 -3.78
CA PRO A 4 -11.40 -18.13 -4.30
C PRO A 4 -10.24 -18.17 -3.31
N SER A 5 -9.05 -18.47 -3.82
CA SER A 5 -7.90 -18.75 -2.97
C SER A 5 -7.77 -17.67 -1.90
N ARG A 6 -7.57 -18.05 -0.64
CA ARG A 6 -7.23 -17.12 0.48
C ARG A 6 -5.86 -16.44 0.27
N THR A 7 -5.39 -16.38 -0.98
CA THR A 7 -4.13 -15.78 -1.35
C THR A 7 -4.34 -14.28 -1.25
N ARG A 8 -3.60 -13.67 -0.31
CA ARG A 8 -3.57 -12.22 -0.07
C ARG A 8 -3.53 -11.50 -1.42
N TRP A 9 -4.29 -10.42 -1.58
CA TRP A 9 -4.37 -9.59 -2.81
C TRP A 9 -3.00 -9.39 -3.48
N LEU A 10 -1.95 -9.24 -2.67
CA LEU A 10 -0.54 -9.13 -3.05
C LEU A 10 0.00 -10.23 -3.97
N VAL A 11 -0.61 -11.41 -4.00
CA VAL A 11 -0.12 -12.57 -4.77
C VAL A 11 -0.82 -12.67 -6.14
N LEU A 12 -1.93 -11.96 -6.34
CA LEU A 12 -2.69 -12.02 -7.59
C LEU A 12 -1.85 -11.57 -8.79
N HIS A 13 -1.16 -10.43 -8.68
CA HIS A 13 -0.29 -9.95 -9.76
C HIS A 13 0.86 -10.94 -10.05
N PRO A 14 1.66 -11.40 -9.07
CA PRO A 14 2.64 -12.47 -9.29
C PRO A 14 2.07 -13.76 -9.90
N CYS A 15 0.84 -14.15 -9.58
CA CYS A 15 0.18 -15.30 -10.21
C CYS A 15 -0.15 -15.03 -11.67
N VAL A 16 -0.73 -13.88 -11.99
CA VAL A 16 -1.05 -13.47 -13.38
C VAL A 16 0.23 -13.40 -14.22
N VAL A 17 1.30 -12.80 -13.69
CA VAL A 17 2.61 -12.75 -14.38
C VAL A 17 3.12 -14.16 -14.65
N ARG A 18 3.17 -15.04 -13.64
CA ARG A 18 3.64 -16.42 -13.82
C ARG A 18 2.79 -17.22 -14.81
N LEU A 19 1.47 -17.04 -14.82
CA LEU A 19 0.58 -17.70 -15.76
C LEU A 19 0.86 -17.23 -17.20
N LEU A 20 1.04 -15.92 -17.40
CA LEU A 20 1.40 -15.36 -18.71
C LEU A 20 2.79 -15.86 -19.18
N ASP A 21 3.79 -15.86 -18.30
CA ASP A 21 5.16 -16.28 -18.62
C ASP A 21 5.23 -17.78 -18.96
N ASN A 22 4.35 -18.60 -18.37
CA ASN A 22 4.27 -20.04 -18.61
C ASN A 22 3.12 -20.46 -19.55
N LYS A 23 2.54 -19.52 -20.31
CA LYS A 23 1.36 -19.80 -21.16
C LYS A 23 1.61 -20.96 -22.14
N VAL A 24 2.73 -20.95 -22.86
CA VAL A 24 3.05 -21.97 -23.86
C VAL A 24 3.28 -23.34 -23.22
N PRO A 25 4.16 -23.49 -22.19
CA PRO A 25 4.31 -24.76 -21.47
C PRO A 25 2.99 -25.30 -20.89
N LEU A 26 2.13 -24.43 -20.36
CA LEU A 26 0.83 -24.83 -19.82
C LEU A 26 -0.10 -25.36 -20.93
N GLN A 27 -0.15 -24.67 -22.08
CA GLN A 27 -0.93 -25.14 -23.23
C GLN A 27 -0.44 -26.51 -23.72
N GLU A 28 0.86 -26.73 -23.83
CA GLU A 28 1.44 -28.02 -24.21
C GLU A 28 1.10 -29.12 -23.20
N PHE A 29 1.30 -28.84 -21.90
CA PHE A 29 0.97 -29.76 -20.82
C PHE A 29 -0.50 -30.19 -20.85
N PHE A 30 -1.43 -29.23 -20.91
CA PHE A 30 -2.86 -29.54 -20.94
C PHE A 30 -3.30 -30.15 -22.28
N THR A 31 -2.57 -29.93 -23.37
CA THR A 31 -2.80 -30.63 -24.64
C THR A 31 -2.48 -32.12 -24.49
N LEU A 32 -1.34 -32.48 -23.89
CA LEU A 32 -0.98 -33.87 -23.63
C LEU A 32 -1.98 -34.53 -22.68
N MET A 33 -2.32 -33.88 -21.56
CA MET A 33 -3.29 -34.40 -20.60
C MET A 33 -4.67 -34.66 -21.21
N ALA A 34 -5.18 -33.73 -22.02
CA ALA A 34 -6.49 -33.89 -22.66
C ALA A 34 -6.53 -35.01 -23.72
N LEU A 35 -5.38 -35.32 -24.34
CA LEU A 35 -5.26 -36.32 -25.41
C LEU A 35 -4.89 -37.73 -24.89
N GLU A 36 -4.00 -37.82 -23.91
CA GLU A 36 -3.37 -39.08 -23.46
C GLU A 36 -4.06 -39.69 -22.23
N ASP A 37 -4.45 -38.87 -21.25
CA ASP A 37 -5.05 -39.33 -19.99
C ASP A 37 -6.59 -39.27 -20.06
N LYS A 38 -7.21 -40.32 -20.61
CA LYS A 38 -8.66 -40.62 -20.50
C LYS A 38 -9.64 -39.46 -20.80
N LYS A 39 -9.35 -38.56 -21.75
CA LYS A 39 -10.24 -37.43 -22.07
C LYS A 39 -10.65 -36.67 -20.80
N ASP A 40 -9.68 -36.32 -19.97
CA ASP A 40 -9.94 -35.50 -18.79
C ASP A 40 -10.64 -34.20 -19.24
N ALA A 41 -11.95 -34.12 -18.93
CA ALA A 41 -12.80 -33.01 -19.33
C ALA A 41 -12.34 -31.70 -18.66
N GLU A 42 -11.75 -31.78 -17.47
CA GLU A 42 -11.22 -30.63 -16.74
C GLU A 42 -9.95 -30.11 -17.45
N ALA A 43 -9.08 -31.00 -17.90
CA ALA A 43 -7.90 -30.64 -18.68
C ALA A 43 -8.26 -29.97 -20.01
N ALA A 44 -9.31 -30.47 -20.70
CA ALA A 44 -9.83 -29.87 -21.92
C ALA A 44 -10.42 -28.47 -21.68
N GLU A 45 -11.22 -28.29 -20.62
CA GLU A 45 -11.78 -26.99 -20.25
C GLU A 45 -10.68 -25.96 -19.94
N ILE A 46 -9.65 -26.36 -19.17
CA ILE A 46 -8.51 -25.48 -18.89
C ILE A 46 -7.75 -25.11 -20.16
N LEU A 47 -7.56 -26.08 -21.07
CA LEU A 47 -6.90 -25.83 -22.35
C LEU A 47 -7.68 -24.82 -23.21
N ASP A 48 -9.01 -24.93 -23.26
CA ASP A 48 -9.88 -23.98 -23.96
C ASP A 48 -9.76 -22.58 -23.35
N LEU A 49 -9.74 -22.46 -22.02
CA LEU A 49 -9.51 -21.19 -21.33
C LEU A 49 -8.12 -20.58 -21.65
N LEU A 50 -7.07 -21.41 -21.68
CA LEU A 50 -5.70 -20.96 -22.00
C LEU A 50 -5.54 -20.53 -23.46
N ARG A 51 -6.36 -21.09 -24.37
CA ARG A 51 -6.38 -20.74 -25.80
C ARG A 51 -7.32 -19.57 -26.11
N ASN A 52 -8.24 -19.24 -25.21
CA ASN A 52 -9.19 -18.16 -25.40
C ASN A 52 -8.48 -16.78 -25.46
N PRO A 53 -8.59 -16.03 -26.57
CA PRO A 53 -7.91 -14.74 -26.75
C PRO A 53 -8.41 -13.67 -25.77
N ILE A 54 -9.69 -13.70 -25.39
CA ILE A 54 -10.27 -12.76 -24.42
C ILE A 54 -9.79 -13.04 -23.00
N ILE A 55 -9.59 -14.31 -22.63
CA ILE A 55 -8.98 -14.65 -21.33
C ILE A 55 -7.53 -14.16 -21.28
N HIS A 56 -6.78 -14.35 -22.37
CA HIS A 56 -5.43 -13.80 -22.49
C HIS A 56 -5.41 -12.28 -22.37
N ALA A 57 -6.33 -11.59 -23.05
CA ALA A 57 -6.52 -10.15 -22.95
C ALA A 57 -6.83 -9.70 -21.51
N ASN A 58 -7.73 -10.41 -20.80
CA ASN A 58 -8.00 -10.15 -19.39
C ASN A 58 -6.75 -10.29 -18.51
N LEU A 59 -5.93 -11.31 -18.72
CA LEU A 59 -4.70 -11.51 -17.94
C LEU A 59 -3.68 -10.39 -18.22
N LEU A 60 -3.56 -9.92 -19.46
CA LEU A 60 -2.71 -8.78 -19.81
C LEU A 60 -3.21 -7.48 -19.15
N PHE A 61 -4.53 -7.26 -19.16
CA PHE A 61 -5.15 -6.14 -18.43
C PHE A 61 -4.81 -6.20 -16.94
N LEU A 62 -5.01 -7.37 -16.30
CA LEU A 62 -4.71 -7.55 -14.88
C LEU A 62 -3.23 -7.38 -14.57
N LYS A 63 -2.32 -7.87 -15.42
CA LYS A 63 -0.87 -7.65 -15.29
C LYS A 63 -0.56 -6.15 -15.25
N TYR A 64 -1.14 -5.38 -16.17
CA TYR A 64 -0.95 -3.94 -16.23
C TYR A 64 -1.59 -3.21 -15.04
N THR A 65 -2.87 -3.45 -14.75
CA THR A 65 -3.62 -2.66 -13.77
C THR A 65 -3.26 -3.02 -12.32
N LEU A 66 -2.94 -4.28 -12.02
CA LEU A 66 -2.63 -4.66 -10.65
C LEU A 66 -1.33 -4.03 -10.11
N GLN A 67 -0.45 -3.55 -10.99
CA GLN A 67 0.79 -2.90 -10.59
C GLN A 67 0.55 -1.63 -9.76
N TYR A 68 -0.54 -0.88 -10.00
CA TYR A 68 -0.86 0.33 -9.24
C TYR A 68 -1.12 0.02 -7.77
N PHE A 69 -1.86 -1.06 -7.52
CA PHE A 69 -2.14 -1.52 -6.15
C PHE A 69 -0.90 -2.08 -5.46
N ASN A 70 -0.03 -2.78 -6.18
CA ASN A 70 1.24 -3.25 -5.61
C ASN A 70 2.14 -2.09 -5.18
N LYS A 71 2.22 -1.02 -5.99
CA LYS A 71 2.98 0.19 -5.64
C LYS A 71 2.41 0.90 -4.41
N MET A 72 1.09 0.98 -4.30
CA MET A 72 0.42 1.49 -3.09
C MET A 72 0.68 0.60 -1.87
N ASN A 73 0.55 -0.72 -2.03
CA ASN A 73 0.81 -1.65 -0.95
C ASN A 73 2.24 -1.57 -0.45
N ALA A 74 3.22 -1.37 -1.34
CA ALA A 74 4.62 -1.18 -0.96
C ALA A 74 4.80 0.05 -0.04
N LEU A 75 4.05 1.14 -0.27
CA LEU A 75 4.03 2.28 0.65
C LEU A 75 3.50 1.87 2.03
N PHE A 76 2.39 1.13 2.08
CA PHE A 76 1.84 0.66 3.36
C PHE A 76 2.70 -0.41 4.03
N GLN A 77 3.62 -1.05 3.31
CA GLN A 77 4.52 -2.09 3.84
C GLN A 77 5.89 -1.57 4.27
N THR A 78 6.19 -0.28 4.08
CA THR A 78 7.46 0.30 4.51
C THR A 78 7.61 0.31 6.04
N GLU A 79 8.86 0.21 6.51
CA GLU A 79 9.20 0.37 7.93
C GLU A 79 9.50 1.83 8.30
N ASP A 80 9.73 2.70 7.31
CA ASP A 80 9.98 4.13 7.52
C ASP A 80 8.68 4.86 7.90
N ILE A 81 8.82 6.01 8.57
CA ILE A 81 7.67 6.83 8.96
C ILE A 81 7.17 7.63 7.77
N MET A 82 6.04 7.24 7.18
CA MET A 82 5.53 7.80 5.91
C MET A 82 4.21 8.56 6.02
N ILE A 83 3.70 8.80 7.23
CA ILE A 83 2.41 9.48 7.43
C ILE A 83 2.34 10.85 6.73
N HIS A 84 3.44 11.61 6.73
CA HIS A 84 3.57 12.92 6.09
C HIS A 84 3.48 12.87 4.55
N LYS A 85 3.84 11.74 3.94
CA LYS A 85 3.79 11.50 2.48
C LYS A 85 2.53 10.77 2.03
N LEU A 86 1.75 10.24 2.97
CA LEU A 86 0.70 9.29 2.68
C LEU A 86 -0.36 9.85 1.73
N LYS A 87 -0.81 11.10 1.93
CA LYS A 87 -1.80 11.73 1.04
C LYS A 87 -1.24 11.99 -0.35
N GLU A 88 -0.05 12.56 -0.45
CA GLU A 88 0.57 12.92 -1.74
C GLU A 88 0.81 11.68 -2.61
N VAL A 89 1.36 10.63 -2.00
CA VAL A 89 1.63 9.37 -2.69
C VAL A 89 0.31 8.69 -3.07
N SER A 90 -0.69 8.68 -2.18
CA SER A 90 -2.04 8.16 -2.48
C SER A 90 -2.69 8.89 -3.65
N LEU A 91 -2.61 10.23 -3.66
CA LEU A 91 -3.14 11.05 -4.74
C LEU A 91 -2.43 10.79 -6.06
N THR A 92 -1.11 10.62 -6.02
CA THR A 92 -0.30 10.30 -7.21
C THR A 92 -0.76 8.98 -7.83
N TYR A 93 -0.95 7.93 -7.03
CA TYR A 93 -1.41 6.64 -7.54
C TYR A 93 -2.86 6.68 -8.03
N LEU A 94 -3.74 7.44 -7.37
CA LEU A 94 -5.10 7.68 -7.88
C LEU A 94 -5.06 8.35 -9.26
N LYS A 95 -4.27 9.42 -9.43
CA LYS A 95 -4.11 10.09 -10.72
C LYS A 95 -3.56 9.14 -11.80
N GLN A 96 -2.56 8.32 -11.45
CA GLN A 96 -1.98 7.34 -12.37
C GLN A 96 -2.96 6.23 -12.78
N LEU A 97 -3.92 5.85 -11.94
CA LEU A 97 -5.00 4.95 -12.33
C LEU A 97 -6.03 5.67 -13.21
N CYS A 98 -6.48 6.85 -12.77
CA CYS A 98 -7.50 7.64 -13.44
C CYS A 98 -7.09 8.12 -14.84
N GLN A 99 -5.81 8.37 -15.08
CA GLN A 99 -5.32 8.79 -16.41
C GLN A 99 -5.66 7.76 -17.52
N ASN A 100 -5.88 6.50 -17.17
CA ASN A 100 -6.20 5.45 -18.14
C ASN A 100 -7.59 5.61 -18.77
N TYR A 101 -8.51 6.35 -18.12
CA TYR A 101 -9.89 6.48 -18.59
C TYR A 101 -10.50 7.88 -18.45
N MET A 102 -9.86 8.80 -17.72
CA MET A 102 -10.31 10.18 -17.54
C MET A 102 -9.55 11.14 -18.45
N ARG A 103 -10.18 12.28 -18.76
CA ARG A 103 -9.55 13.33 -19.56
C ARG A 103 -8.37 13.96 -18.78
N PRO A 104 -7.25 14.30 -19.42
CA PRO A 104 -6.08 14.84 -18.71
C PRO A 104 -6.36 16.12 -17.91
N ASN A 105 -7.22 17.00 -18.44
CA ASN A 105 -7.57 18.27 -17.82
C ASN A 105 -8.35 18.14 -16.49
N VAL A 106 -8.97 16.98 -16.21
CA VAL A 106 -9.73 16.77 -14.98
C VAL A 106 -8.90 16.11 -13.86
N LEU A 107 -7.76 15.51 -14.19
CA LEU A 107 -6.91 14.79 -13.23
C LEU A 107 -6.41 15.65 -12.04
N PRO A 108 -6.09 16.95 -12.20
CA PRO A 108 -5.74 17.81 -11.06
C PRO A 108 -6.84 17.87 -9.99
N SER A 109 -8.11 17.75 -10.40
CA SER A 109 -9.29 17.86 -9.54
C SER A 109 -9.90 16.51 -9.16
N VAL A 110 -9.18 15.40 -9.35
CA VAL A 110 -9.69 14.03 -9.15
C VAL A 110 -10.27 13.78 -7.74
N VAL A 111 -9.77 14.50 -6.73
CA VAL A 111 -10.24 14.39 -5.34
C VAL A 111 -11.65 14.98 -5.18
N THR A 112 -11.96 16.08 -5.86
CA THR A 112 -13.23 16.81 -5.68
C THR A 112 -14.33 16.35 -6.63
N ILE A 113 -13.98 15.86 -7.82
CA ILE A 113 -14.95 15.41 -8.82
C ILE A 113 -15.46 13.98 -8.55
N ASP A 114 -16.63 13.66 -9.08
CA ASP A 114 -17.11 12.28 -9.13
C ASP A 114 -16.38 11.49 -10.22
N VAL A 115 -15.48 10.59 -9.81
CA VAL A 115 -14.66 9.76 -10.71
C VAL A 115 -15.46 8.72 -11.49
N THR A 116 -16.74 8.53 -11.15
CA THR A 116 -17.65 7.61 -11.84
C THR A 116 -18.44 8.28 -12.96
N HIS A 117 -18.50 9.62 -12.97
CA HIS A 117 -19.35 10.34 -13.91
C HIS A 117 -18.80 10.26 -15.36
N PRO A 118 -19.61 9.79 -16.34
CA PRO A 118 -19.17 9.65 -17.73
C PRO A 118 -18.66 10.92 -18.42
N HIS A 119 -19.08 12.10 -17.95
CA HIS A 119 -18.69 13.39 -18.53
C HIS A 119 -17.17 13.63 -18.48
N PHE A 120 -16.50 13.10 -17.44
CA PHE A 120 -15.08 13.25 -17.22
C PHE A 120 -14.24 12.18 -17.93
N GLN A 121 -14.88 11.20 -18.55
CA GLN A 121 -14.23 10.07 -19.21
C GLN A 121 -13.83 10.43 -20.65
N VAL A 122 -12.80 9.74 -21.15
CA VAL A 122 -12.50 9.72 -22.58
C VAL A 122 -13.47 8.78 -23.32
N PRO A 123 -13.65 8.93 -24.65
CA PRO A 123 -14.37 7.93 -25.44
C PRO A 123 -13.80 6.52 -25.20
N LEU A 124 -14.65 5.49 -25.28
CA LEU A 124 -14.30 4.11 -24.94
C LEU A 124 -13.09 3.59 -25.73
N GLU A 125 -12.97 4.02 -26.99
CA GLU A 125 -11.89 3.66 -27.91
C GLU A 125 -10.55 4.26 -27.48
N LYS A 126 -10.57 5.33 -26.66
CA LYS A 126 -9.38 6.02 -26.12
C LYS A 126 -9.04 5.59 -24.69
N VAL A 127 -9.83 4.71 -24.07
CA VAL A 127 -9.49 4.13 -22.76
C VAL A 127 -8.24 3.28 -22.92
N TYR A 128 -7.20 3.60 -22.16
CA TYR A 128 -5.91 2.94 -22.24
C TYR A 128 -5.87 1.69 -21.36
N LEU A 129 -5.66 0.53 -21.98
CA LEU A 129 -5.71 -0.76 -21.27
C LEU A 129 -4.33 -1.37 -20.96
N GLY A 130 -3.27 -0.63 -21.28
CA GLY A 130 -1.89 -1.06 -21.09
C GLY A 130 -1.24 -1.59 -22.36
N PRO A 131 0.10 -1.48 -22.48
CA PRO A 131 0.79 -1.63 -23.77
C PRO A 131 0.68 -3.04 -24.35
N GLY A 132 0.87 -4.08 -23.53
CA GLY A 132 0.78 -5.47 -24.01
C GLY A 132 -0.63 -5.87 -24.44
N LEU A 133 -1.66 -5.28 -23.84
CA LEU A 133 -3.04 -5.56 -24.20
C LEU A 133 -3.46 -4.82 -25.47
N GLU A 134 -3.10 -3.55 -25.64
CA GLU A 134 -3.42 -2.81 -26.87
C GLU A 134 -2.83 -3.48 -28.12
N GLU A 135 -1.68 -4.16 -27.99
CA GLU A 135 -1.14 -4.99 -29.07
C GLU A 135 -1.95 -6.27 -29.26
N ALA A 136 -2.20 -7.02 -28.18
CA ALA A 136 -2.94 -8.28 -28.25
C ALA A 136 -4.38 -8.12 -28.79
N LEU A 137 -5.02 -6.96 -28.61
CA LEU A 137 -6.35 -6.68 -29.16
C LEU A 137 -6.37 -6.64 -30.70
N LYS A 138 -5.25 -6.30 -31.35
CA LYS A 138 -5.13 -6.29 -32.81
C LYS A 138 -5.11 -7.70 -33.40
N ASP A 139 -4.57 -8.65 -32.63
CA ASP A 139 -4.36 -10.04 -33.05
C ASP A 139 -5.52 -10.98 -32.70
N ILE A 140 -6.64 -10.46 -32.19
CA ILE A 140 -7.81 -11.28 -31.87
C ILE A 140 -8.39 -11.86 -33.18
N PRO A 141 -8.43 -13.19 -33.34
CA PRO A 141 -8.94 -13.82 -34.54
C PRO A 141 -10.45 -13.60 -34.68
N LEU A 142 -10.95 -13.75 -35.92
CA LEU A 142 -12.39 -13.79 -36.14
C LEU A 142 -13.01 -15.00 -35.44
N PRO A 143 -14.23 -14.88 -34.88
CA PRO A 143 -14.97 -16.01 -34.36
C PRO A 143 -15.13 -17.10 -35.43
N ASN A 144 -15.01 -18.36 -35.04
CA ASN A 144 -15.24 -19.49 -35.94
C ASN A 144 -16.73 -19.87 -35.92
N ASP A 145 -17.53 -19.22 -36.77
CA ASP A 145 -18.95 -19.54 -36.96
C ASP A 145 -19.24 -19.76 -38.47
N PRO A 146 -19.34 -21.02 -38.92
CA PRO A 146 -19.53 -21.34 -40.34
C PRO A 146 -20.91 -20.90 -40.88
N GLY A 147 -21.84 -20.46 -40.02
CA GLY A 147 -23.15 -19.94 -40.42
C GLY A 147 -23.18 -18.42 -40.69
N LYS A 148 -22.04 -17.73 -40.62
CA LYS A 148 -21.96 -16.25 -40.69
C LYS A 148 -21.11 -15.78 -41.87
N SER A 149 -21.50 -14.65 -42.46
CA SER A 149 -20.67 -13.97 -43.45
C SER A 149 -19.47 -13.29 -42.79
N GLU A 150 -18.43 -13.02 -43.57
CA GLU A 150 -17.22 -12.33 -43.07
C GLU A 150 -17.54 -10.98 -42.40
N ILE A 151 -18.46 -10.20 -42.96
CA ILE A 151 -18.93 -8.93 -42.37
C ILE A 151 -19.55 -9.16 -40.98
N GLN A 152 -20.34 -10.22 -40.82
CA GLN A 152 -20.94 -10.56 -39.53
C GLN A 152 -19.89 -11.01 -38.52
N LEU A 153 -18.89 -11.78 -38.94
CA LEU A 153 -17.78 -12.20 -38.07
C LEU A 153 -16.95 -11.00 -37.58
N VAL A 154 -16.66 -10.04 -38.47
CA VAL A 154 -15.97 -8.78 -38.11
C VAL A 154 -16.77 -8.00 -37.06
N GLN A 155 -18.08 -7.85 -37.27
CA GLN A 155 -18.94 -7.12 -36.34
C GLN A 155 -19.08 -7.84 -34.99
N MET A 156 -19.11 -9.17 -34.98
CA MET A 156 -19.10 -9.97 -33.75
C MET A 156 -17.82 -9.75 -32.94
N ARG A 157 -16.65 -9.80 -33.59
CA ARG A 157 -15.36 -9.51 -32.95
C ARG A 157 -15.33 -8.09 -32.37
N GLU A 158 -15.76 -7.09 -33.12
CA GLU A 158 -15.80 -5.70 -32.65
C GLU A 158 -16.72 -5.51 -31.45
N ASN A 159 -17.89 -6.17 -31.44
CA ASN A 159 -18.80 -6.17 -30.30
C ASN A 159 -18.19 -6.86 -29.06
N GLU A 160 -17.45 -7.95 -29.24
CA GLU A 160 -16.76 -8.65 -28.16
C GLU A 160 -15.64 -7.79 -27.56
N ILE A 161 -14.82 -7.16 -28.40
CA ILE A 161 -13.78 -6.20 -28.00
C ILE A 161 -14.42 -5.01 -27.26
N LYS A 162 -15.51 -4.45 -27.79
CA LYS A 162 -16.24 -3.36 -27.14
C LYS A 162 -16.76 -3.75 -25.75
N THR A 163 -17.35 -4.94 -25.64
CA THR A 163 -17.83 -5.50 -24.36
C THR A 163 -16.68 -5.73 -23.38
N PHE A 164 -15.52 -6.19 -23.87
CA PHE A 164 -14.31 -6.31 -23.08
C PHE A 164 -13.79 -4.94 -22.60
N ARG A 165 -13.69 -3.93 -23.47
CA ARG A 165 -13.29 -2.57 -23.10
C ARG A 165 -14.21 -1.98 -22.02
N LEU A 166 -15.52 -2.21 -22.13
CA LEU A 166 -16.50 -1.78 -21.11
C LEU A 166 -16.21 -2.42 -19.74
N ARG A 167 -15.87 -3.72 -19.69
CA ARG A 167 -15.49 -4.39 -18.44
C ARG A 167 -14.21 -3.81 -17.84
N CYS A 168 -13.21 -3.51 -18.67
CA CYS A 168 -11.98 -2.85 -18.20
C CYS A 168 -12.24 -1.44 -17.67
N LEU A 169 -13.10 -0.66 -18.35
CA LEU A 169 -13.52 0.65 -17.89
C LEU A 169 -14.24 0.57 -16.54
N ASP A 170 -15.19 -0.35 -16.40
CA ASP A 170 -15.91 -0.60 -15.15
C ASP A 170 -14.95 -0.96 -14.00
N PHE A 171 -13.94 -1.78 -14.28
CA PHE A 171 -12.87 -2.08 -13.32
C PHE A 171 -12.15 -0.80 -12.87
N TYR A 172 -11.70 0.05 -13.80
CA TYR A 172 -10.99 1.29 -13.44
C TYR A 172 -11.87 2.25 -12.65
N VAL A 173 -13.12 2.44 -13.06
CA VAL A 173 -14.08 3.31 -12.37
C VAL A 173 -14.34 2.82 -10.95
N THR A 174 -14.57 1.51 -10.79
CA THR A 174 -14.78 0.88 -9.49
C THR A 174 -13.54 1.02 -8.62
N ALA A 175 -12.36 0.70 -9.17
CA ALA A 175 -11.09 0.86 -8.47
C ALA A 175 -10.85 2.31 -7.99
N ALA A 176 -11.07 3.30 -8.86
CA ALA A 176 -10.91 4.71 -8.51
C ALA A 176 -11.89 5.15 -7.41
N LYS A 177 -13.15 4.69 -7.49
CA LYS A 177 -14.16 4.94 -6.46
C LYS A 177 -13.73 4.36 -5.11
N GLU A 178 -13.36 3.09 -5.07
CA GLU A 178 -12.91 2.43 -3.83
C GLU A 178 -11.64 3.09 -3.28
N MET A 179 -10.69 3.45 -4.13
CA MET A 179 -9.50 4.21 -3.73
C MET A 179 -9.86 5.54 -3.06
N LYS A 180 -10.84 6.29 -3.59
CA LYS A 180 -11.31 7.53 -2.95
C LYS A 180 -11.96 7.28 -1.59
N THR A 181 -12.66 6.17 -1.43
CA THR A 181 -13.33 5.80 -0.17
C THR A 181 -12.34 5.43 0.93
N TYR A 182 -11.29 4.66 0.61
CA TYR A 182 -10.39 4.10 1.61
C TYR A 182 -9.09 4.87 1.81
N LEU A 183 -8.61 5.61 0.81
CA LEU A 183 -7.37 6.38 0.94
C LEU A 183 -7.63 7.67 1.74
N PRO A 184 -6.65 8.14 2.53
CA PRO A 184 -6.81 9.30 3.41
C PRO A 184 -6.67 10.63 2.64
N LEU A 185 -7.39 10.79 1.53
CA LEU A 185 -7.28 11.95 0.63
C LEU A 185 -7.85 13.24 1.24
N SER A 186 -8.85 13.11 2.11
CA SER A 186 -9.51 14.22 2.81
C SER A 186 -9.27 14.18 4.32
N ASN A 187 -8.28 13.42 4.78
CA ASN A 187 -8.02 13.24 6.19
C ASN A 187 -7.13 14.38 6.73
N LYS A 188 -7.70 15.22 7.58
CA LYS A 188 -7.02 16.39 8.17
C LYS A 188 -5.77 16.04 8.97
N ILE A 189 -5.74 14.89 9.64
CA ILE A 189 -4.55 14.44 10.39
C ILE A 189 -3.39 14.19 9.42
N VAL A 190 -3.66 13.50 8.31
CA VAL A 190 -2.64 13.20 7.30
C VAL A 190 -2.20 14.47 6.57
N ASP A 191 -3.13 15.41 6.37
CA ASP A 191 -2.83 16.73 5.80
C ASP A 191 -1.83 17.52 6.64
N GLU A 192 -2.11 17.66 7.93
CA GLU A 192 -1.23 18.42 8.81
C GLU A 192 0.07 17.68 9.12
N ALA A 193 0.07 16.35 9.18
CA ALA A 193 1.26 15.53 9.45
C ALA A 193 2.47 15.83 8.53
N LYS A 194 2.26 16.53 7.40
CA LYS A 194 3.34 17.10 6.57
C LYS A 194 4.33 17.97 7.35
N TYR A 195 3.90 18.61 8.44
CA TYR A 195 4.78 19.46 9.26
C TYR A 195 6.02 18.71 9.79
N ILE A 196 5.97 17.37 9.89
CA ILE A 196 7.10 16.59 10.40
C ILE A 196 8.24 16.43 9.38
N GLU A 197 8.01 16.70 8.10
CA GLU A 197 9.05 16.68 7.07
C GLU A 197 10.01 17.86 7.30
N PRO A 198 11.34 17.67 7.38
CA PRO A 198 12.27 18.76 7.70
C PRO A 198 12.22 19.94 6.72
N GLU A 199 11.99 19.66 5.43
CA GLU A 199 11.83 20.70 4.41
C GLU A 199 10.61 21.59 4.68
N VAL A 200 9.50 21.00 5.13
CA VAL A 200 8.27 21.72 5.50
C VAL A 200 8.47 22.43 6.84
N ALA A 201 9.09 21.75 7.81
CA ALA A 201 9.34 22.29 9.14
C ALA A 201 10.17 23.57 9.12
N LEU A 202 11.17 23.62 8.24
CA LEU A 202 12.10 24.74 8.09
C LEU A 202 11.72 25.74 6.98
N SER A 203 10.55 25.59 6.34
CA SER A 203 10.04 26.52 5.33
C SER A 203 9.19 27.62 5.97
N VAL A 204 9.41 28.85 5.54
CA VAL A 204 8.60 30.00 5.95
C VAL A 204 7.22 29.95 5.29
N GLU A 205 7.17 29.55 4.01
CA GLU A 205 5.95 29.42 3.21
C GLU A 205 4.98 28.39 3.82
N ALA A 206 5.52 27.32 4.42
CA ALA A 206 4.73 26.31 5.10
C ALA A 206 3.86 26.88 6.25
N ARG A 207 4.17 28.07 6.79
CA ARG A 207 3.34 28.74 7.81
C ARG A 207 2.05 29.32 7.25
N THR A 208 2.01 29.58 5.95
CA THR A 208 0.80 29.99 5.25
C THR A 208 -0.05 28.78 4.90
N ASP A 209 0.58 27.69 4.44
CA ASP A 209 -0.12 26.46 4.04
C ASP A 209 -0.61 25.63 5.24
N LEU A 210 0.14 25.64 6.34
CA LEU A 210 -0.15 24.94 7.60
C LEU A 210 -0.10 25.96 8.78
N PRO A 211 -1.10 26.85 8.89
CA PRO A 211 -1.10 27.91 9.90
C PRO A 211 -1.43 27.42 11.32
N ASP A 212 -1.98 26.21 11.42
CA ASP A 212 -2.41 25.55 12.65
C ASP A 212 -2.05 24.06 12.58
N LEU A 213 -1.82 23.44 13.75
CA LEU A 213 -1.50 22.02 13.91
C LEU A 213 -2.50 21.28 14.82
N ARG A 214 -3.60 21.95 15.23
CA ARG A 214 -4.60 21.36 16.13
C ARG A 214 -5.31 20.14 15.53
N ASN A 215 -5.48 20.03 14.21
CA ASN A 215 -6.16 18.85 13.65
C ASN A 215 -5.27 17.61 13.63
N SER A 216 -3.93 17.77 13.73
CA SER A 216 -2.92 16.72 13.73
C SER A 216 -3.18 15.68 14.81
N LEU A 217 -3.88 16.06 15.89
CA LEU A 217 -4.24 15.18 16.99
C LEU A 217 -5.74 15.15 17.32
N SER A 218 -6.61 15.75 16.50
CA SER A 218 -8.03 15.96 16.83
C SER A 218 -8.82 14.68 17.19
N ASN A 219 -8.36 13.50 16.73
CA ASN A 219 -8.98 12.21 17.03
C ASN A 219 -8.17 11.32 17.99
N PHE A 220 -7.09 11.82 18.58
CA PHE A 220 -6.24 11.07 19.50
C PHE A 220 -6.39 11.58 20.93
N LYS A 221 -6.29 10.67 21.90
CA LYS A 221 -6.08 11.07 23.30
C LYS A 221 -4.68 11.67 23.40
N VAL A 222 -4.61 12.98 23.31
CA VAL A 222 -3.38 13.74 23.50
C VAL A 222 -2.85 13.48 24.91
N PRO A 223 -1.53 13.35 25.11
CA PRO A 223 -0.94 13.38 26.44
C PRO A 223 -1.45 14.61 27.20
N HIS A 224 -1.86 14.43 28.47
CA HIS A 224 -2.44 15.52 29.28
C HIS A 224 -1.46 16.70 29.49
N ASP A 225 -0.18 16.48 29.22
CA ASP A 225 0.93 17.43 29.37
C ASP A 225 1.37 18.09 28.06
N LEU A 226 0.61 17.96 26.96
CA LEU A 226 0.88 18.68 25.71
C LEU A 226 0.04 19.96 25.64
N ASP A 227 0.71 21.11 25.54
CA ASP A 227 0.07 22.38 25.23
C ASP A 227 0.12 22.64 23.71
N ILE A 228 -1.02 22.42 23.05
CA ILE A 228 -1.12 22.56 21.59
C ILE A 228 -1.01 24.02 21.14
N ASP A 229 -1.43 24.98 21.96
CA ASP A 229 -1.38 26.39 21.61
C ASP A 229 0.07 26.87 21.64
N ALA A 230 0.82 26.46 22.65
CA ALA A 230 2.26 26.67 22.71
C ALA A 230 3.00 25.99 21.54
N ALA A 231 2.64 24.76 21.18
CA ALA A 231 3.23 24.08 20.03
C ALA A 231 3.00 24.84 18.70
N VAL A 232 1.84 25.50 18.53
CA VAL A 232 1.55 26.31 17.33
C VAL A 232 2.35 27.61 17.33
N VAL A 233 2.62 28.21 18.49
CA VAL A 233 3.54 29.37 18.60
C VAL A 233 4.96 28.95 18.23
N GLU A 234 5.46 27.87 18.85
CA GLU A 234 6.76 27.27 18.54
C GLU A 234 6.91 26.93 17.06
N TRP A 235 5.85 26.38 16.44
CA TRP A 235 5.81 26.11 15.00
C TRP A 235 6.10 27.38 14.20
N ARG A 236 5.43 28.49 14.48
CA ARG A 236 5.61 29.76 13.75
C ARG A 236 7.01 30.35 13.90
N GLU A 237 7.66 30.15 15.04
CA GLU A 237 8.97 30.70 15.35
C GLU A 237 10.12 29.85 14.77
N MET A 238 9.93 28.53 14.64
CA MET A 238 10.97 27.57 14.28
C MET A 238 11.85 27.95 13.07
N PRO A 239 11.33 28.39 11.90
CA PRO A 239 12.17 28.65 10.73
C PRO A 239 13.19 29.77 10.96
N TYR A 240 12.84 30.74 11.81
CA TYR A 240 13.70 31.87 12.14
C TYR A 240 14.70 31.50 13.24
N THR A 241 14.24 30.74 14.24
CA THR A 241 15.10 30.28 15.34
C THR A 241 16.17 29.29 14.87
N LEU A 242 15.89 28.49 13.84
CA LEU A 242 16.79 27.47 13.29
C LEU A 242 17.45 27.87 11.97
N GLU A 243 17.50 29.16 11.63
CA GLU A 243 18.04 29.63 10.35
C GLU A 243 19.47 29.14 10.11
N ASN A 244 20.31 29.15 11.15
CA ASN A 244 21.72 28.76 11.07
C ASN A 244 21.90 27.23 10.94
N GLU A 245 21.02 26.45 11.58
CA GLU A 245 21.06 24.99 11.61
C GLU A 245 20.33 24.36 10.41
N ALA A 246 19.53 25.14 9.67
CA ALA A 246 18.63 24.63 8.65
C ALA A 246 19.33 23.78 7.58
N ALA A 247 20.57 24.12 7.21
CA ALA A 247 21.31 23.41 6.17
C ALA A 247 21.55 21.92 6.51
N TRP A 248 21.98 21.61 7.73
CA TRP A 248 22.28 20.23 8.14
C TRP A 248 21.05 19.49 8.66
N LEU A 249 20.05 20.22 9.16
CA LEU A 249 18.78 19.63 9.59
C LEU A 249 17.91 19.15 8.41
N ARG A 250 17.92 19.86 7.28
CA ARG A 250 17.09 19.53 6.10
C ARG A 250 17.41 18.16 5.51
N VAL A 251 18.63 17.67 5.66
CA VAL A 251 19.06 16.38 5.07
C VAL A 251 18.72 15.17 5.95
N LEU A 252 18.23 15.39 7.17
CA LEU A 252 17.89 14.33 8.11
C LEU A 252 16.56 13.66 7.74
N LYS A 253 16.38 12.40 8.16
CA LYS A 253 15.05 11.79 8.13
C LYS A 253 14.15 12.42 9.20
N PRO A 254 12.81 12.41 9.03
CA PRO A 254 11.89 13.01 10.00
C PRO A 254 12.15 12.62 11.46
N ALA A 255 12.36 11.33 11.75
CA ALA A 255 12.63 10.87 13.12
C ALA A 255 13.92 11.45 13.71
N GLU A 256 14.97 11.54 12.89
CA GLU A 256 16.29 12.06 13.30
C GLU A 256 16.23 13.57 13.47
N PHE A 257 15.58 14.28 12.55
CA PHE A 257 15.33 15.72 12.65
C PHE A 257 14.65 16.10 13.96
N TRP A 258 13.51 15.48 14.27
CA TRP A 258 12.78 15.78 15.51
C TRP A 258 13.48 15.30 16.77
N PHE A 259 14.37 14.31 16.66
CA PHE A 259 15.25 13.91 17.75
C PHE A 259 16.29 14.99 18.05
N GLU A 260 16.95 15.55 17.03
CA GLU A 260 17.94 16.62 17.22
C GLU A 260 17.28 17.94 17.67
N VAL A 261 16.16 18.34 17.07
CA VAL A 261 15.38 19.51 17.51
C VAL A 261 15.00 19.39 18.99
N GLY A 262 14.56 18.21 19.44
CA GLY A 262 14.21 17.98 20.84
C GLY A 262 15.37 18.06 21.84
N LYS A 263 16.63 17.99 21.37
CA LYS A 263 17.82 18.16 22.21
C LYS A 263 18.30 19.60 22.33
N MET A 264 17.85 20.48 21.44
CA MET A 264 18.30 21.86 21.43
C MET A 264 17.93 22.56 22.73
N ARG A 265 18.85 23.40 23.20
CA ARG A 265 18.71 24.20 24.41
C ARG A 265 18.97 25.66 24.08
N ASP A 266 18.20 26.54 24.71
CA ASP A 266 18.41 27.98 24.65
C ASP A 266 19.61 28.40 25.55
N PHE A 267 19.88 29.70 25.60
CA PHE A 267 20.93 30.28 26.45
C PHE A 267 20.67 30.11 27.97
N CYS A 268 19.46 29.72 28.36
CA CYS A 268 19.07 29.41 29.73
C CYS A 268 19.06 27.90 30.03
N ASP A 269 19.59 27.06 29.14
CA ASP A 269 19.55 25.59 29.22
C ASP A 269 18.12 25.00 29.24
N LYS A 270 17.15 25.72 28.67
CA LYS A 270 15.77 25.23 28.51
C LYS A 270 15.56 24.67 27.10
N PRO A 271 14.68 23.67 26.91
CA PRO A 271 14.33 23.20 25.58
C PRO A 271 13.81 24.34 24.70
N VAL A 272 14.29 24.43 23.46
CA VAL A 272 13.88 25.48 22.51
C VAL A 272 12.45 25.27 22.01
N PHE A 273 12.06 24.02 21.74
CA PHE A 273 10.74 23.65 21.22
C PHE A 273 10.11 22.49 22.02
N PRO A 274 9.79 22.68 23.31
CA PRO A 274 9.32 21.61 24.18
C PRO A 274 8.01 20.98 23.69
N GLU A 275 7.01 21.79 23.30
CA GLU A 275 5.67 21.31 22.99
C GLU A 275 5.57 20.80 21.55
N LEU A 276 6.18 21.50 20.60
CA LEU A 276 6.26 21.08 19.21
C LEU A 276 7.04 19.77 19.05
N SER A 277 8.12 19.58 19.81
CA SER A 277 8.85 18.30 19.81
C SER A 277 8.03 17.15 20.38
N LYS A 278 7.19 17.39 21.40
CA LYS A 278 6.25 16.38 21.92
C LYS A 278 5.20 16.04 20.86
N LEU A 279 4.60 17.04 20.23
CA LEU A 279 3.63 16.90 19.15
C LEU A 279 4.20 16.06 18.00
N ALA A 280 5.41 16.39 17.54
CA ALA A 280 6.12 15.63 16.52
C ALA A 280 6.33 14.16 16.90
N LYS A 281 6.77 13.87 18.12
CA LYS A 281 6.95 12.49 18.60
C LYS A 281 5.64 11.71 18.58
N VAL A 282 4.52 12.33 18.94
CA VAL A 282 3.19 11.69 18.86
C VAL A 282 2.83 11.41 17.41
N THR A 283 2.98 12.38 16.50
CA THR A 283 2.69 12.19 15.07
C THR A 283 3.57 11.12 14.44
N LEU A 284 4.86 11.08 14.77
CA LEU A 284 5.83 10.06 14.31
C LEU A 284 5.48 8.65 14.80
N ALA A 285 4.80 8.53 15.95
CA ALA A 285 4.36 7.25 16.50
C ALA A 285 3.03 6.76 15.92
N LEU A 286 2.36 7.55 15.07
CA LEU A 286 1.07 7.17 14.52
C LEU A 286 1.18 5.97 13.56
N PRO A 287 0.31 4.96 13.72
CA PRO A 287 0.28 3.82 12.82
C PRO A 287 -0.30 4.28 11.47
N HIS A 288 0.54 4.30 10.44
CA HIS A 288 0.16 4.65 9.07
C HIS A 288 0.35 3.49 8.09
N SER A 289 0.96 2.39 8.57
CA SER A 289 1.41 1.24 7.79
C SER A 289 0.92 -0.06 8.43
N ASN A 290 0.60 -1.05 7.60
CA ASN A 290 0.26 -2.41 8.05
C ASN A 290 1.50 -3.27 8.33
N ALA A 291 2.71 -2.81 7.97
CA ALA A 291 3.97 -3.55 8.13
C ALA A 291 4.23 -3.95 9.59
N SER A 292 3.89 -3.09 10.55
CA SER A 292 4.04 -3.41 11.98
C SER A 292 3.19 -4.62 12.40
N ALA A 293 1.93 -4.67 11.93
CA ALA A 293 1.04 -5.79 12.17
C ALA A 293 1.49 -7.05 11.41
N GLU A 294 1.86 -6.92 10.12
CA GLU A 294 2.34 -8.05 9.31
C GLU A 294 3.60 -8.70 9.90
N ARG A 295 4.54 -7.91 10.44
CA ARG A 295 5.71 -8.42 11.16
C ARG A 295 5.32 -9.19 12.42
N THR A 296 4.39 -8.65 13.20
CA THR A 296 3.88 -9.34 14.38
C THR A 296 3.24 -10.68 13.99
N PHE A 297 2.46 -10.71 12.91
CA PHE A 297 1.90 -11.94 12.38
C PHE A 297 2.97 -12.92 11.90
N SER A 298 4.04 -12.46 11.25
CA SER A 298 5.17 -13.33 10.87
C SER A 298 5.83 -13.96 12.10
N VAL A 299 6.10 -13.17 13.14
CA VAL A 299 6.67 -13.68 14.40
C VAL A 299 5.74 -14.70 15.06
N VAL A 300 4.42 -14.45 15.02
CA VAL A 300 3.42 -15.39 15.51
C VAL A 300 3.44 -16.69 14.69
N THR A 301 3.47 -16.62 13.35
CA THR A 301 3.52 -17.80 12.47
C THR A 301 4.79 -18.61 12.70
N ASP A 302 5.94 -17.95 12.87
CA ASP A 302 7.22 -18.62 13.17
C ASP A 302 7.23 -19.25 14.56
N THR A 303 6.49 -18.67 15.51
CA THR A 303 6.44 -19.15 16.90
C THR A 303 5.44 -20.28 17.07
N LYS A 304 4.28 -20.19 16.41
CA LYS A 304 3.19 -21.18 16.44
C LYS A 304 3.10 -21.90 15.10
N THR A 305 4.03 -22.84 14.91
CA THR A 305 4.08 -23.68 13.71
C THR A 305 3.11 -24.86 13.82
N ASN A 306 2.83 -25.55 12.72
CA ASN A 306 2.00 -26.77 12.72
C ASN A 306 2.55 -27.86 13.67
N LYS A 307 3.88 -27.96 13.80
CA LYS A 307 4.54 -28.88 14.74
C LYS A 307 4.53 -28.38 16.19
N ARG A 308 4.41 -27.06 16.41
CA ARG A 308 4.39 -26.40 17.73
C ARG A 308 3.11 -25.58 17.91
N ASN A 309 1.95 -26.24 17.79
CA ASN A 309 0.65 -25.57 17.80
C ASN A 309 0.00 -25.51 19.20
N LYS A 310 0.42 -26.36 20.15
CA LYS A 310 -0.11 -26.46 21.52
C LYS A 310 0.54 -25.44 22.47
N MET A 311 0.36 -24.15 22.18
CA MET A 311 0.86 -23.05 23.00
C MET A 311 -0.30 -22.16 23.46
N LYS A 312 -0.34 -21.82 24.75
CA LYS A 312 -1.32 -20.87 25.31
C LYS A 312 -1.03 -19.45 24.81
N ASN A 313 -2.08 -18.63 24.67
CA ASN A 313 -1.96 -17.25 24.18
C ASN A 313 -0.97 -16.40 25.00
N LYS A 314 -0.99 -16.50 26.35
CA LYS A 314 -0.04 -15.79 27.23
C LYS A 314 1.43 -16.10 26.89
N THR A 315 1.74 -17.38 26.61
CA THR A 315 3.10 -17.81 26.26
C THR A 315 3.50 -17.32 24.86
N LEU A 316 2.58 -17.39 23.91
CA LEU A 316 2.80 -16.89 22.55
C LEU A 316 3.08 -15.39 22.57
N ASP A 317 2.25 -14.62 23.27
CA ASP A 317 2.41 -13.18 23.44
C ASP A 317 3.76 -12.82 24.09
N SER A 318 4.11 -13.49 25.18
CA SER A 318 5.41 -13.30 25.85
C SER A 318 6.60 -13.56 24.91
N ILE A 319 6.54 -14.62 24.09
CA ILE A 319 7.59 -14.91 23.11
C ILE A 319 7.64 -13.84 22.02
N CYS A 320 6.48 -13.37 21.52
CA CYS A 320 6.43 -12.29 20.54
C CYS A 320 7.05 -11.00 21.07
N VAL A 321 6.75 -10.62 22.32
CA VAL A 321 7.33 -9.45 22.99
C VAL A 321 8.85 -9.59 23.11
N VAL A 322 9.35 -10.74 23.58
CA VAL A 322 10.79 -10.99 23.72
C VAL A 322 11.49 -10.95 22.36
N ARG A 323 10.95 -11.62 21.34
CA ARG A 323 11.55 -11.61 19.98
C ARG A 323 11.56 -10.22 19.37
N SER A 324 10.49 -9.45 19.56
CA SER A 324 10.41 -8.05 19.11
C SER A 324 11.45 -7.17 19.81
N ALA A 325 11.59 -7.31 21.13
CA ALA A 325 12.59 -6.58 21.92
C ALA A 325 14.03 -6.92 21.52
N MET A 326 14.34 -8.21 21.32
CA MET A 326 15.66 -8.67 20.86
C MET A 326 15.98 -8.13 19.46
N LYS A 327 15.02 -8.22 18.51
CA LYS A 327 15.19 -7.67 17.16
C LYS A 327 15.48 -6.17 17.19
N ARG A 328 14.75 -5.40 18.01
CA ARG A 328 14.98 -3.96 18.17
C ARG A 328 16.37 -3.63 18.70
N LYS A 329 16.88 -4.44 19.64
CA LYS A 329 18.23 -4.29 20.20
C LYS A 329 19.33 -4.86 19.31
N LYS A 330 18.97 -5.52 18.19
CA LYS A 330 19.89 -6.30 17.34
C LYS A 330 20.63 -7.39 18.13
N GLU A 331 19.98 -7.95 19.15
CA GLU A 331 20.51 -9.04 19.98
C GLU A 331 20.03 -10.39 19.45
N THR A 332 20.88 -11.41 19.52
CA THR A 332 20.51 -12.81 19.26
C THR A 332 20.48 -13.63 20.55
N CYS A 333 20.09 -14.91 20.46
CA CYS A 333 20.20 -15.82 21.60
C CYS A 333 21.66 -16.08 22.03
N PHE A 334 22.65 -15.76 21.19
CA PHE A 334 24.07 -15.86 21.52
C PHE A 334 24.56 -14.63 22.28
N ASP A 335 23.99 -13.46 22.00
CA ASP A 335 24.43 -12.18 22.58
C ASP A 335 23.63 -11.78 23.83
N LEU A 336 22.50 -12.45 24.07
CA LEU A 336 21.64 -12.16 25.20
C LEU A 336 22.36 -12.45 26.52
N GLN A 337 22.76 -11.39 27.22
CA GLN A 337 23.32 -11.50 28.55
C GLN A 337 22.24 -11.89 29.57
N VAL A 338 22.34 -13.11 30.10
CA VAL A 338 21.46 -13.60 31.16
C VAL A 338 21.90 -12.98 32.49
N ARG A 339 21.06 -12.08 33.04
CA ARG A 339 21.29 -11.43 34.34
C ARG A 339 20.75 -12.31 35.48
N LYS A 340 21.25 -12.06 36.70
CA LYS A 340 20.78 -12.75 37.92
C LYS A 340 19.26 -12.70 38.08
N GLU A 341 18.65 -11.54 37.81
CA GLU A 341 17.18 -11.36 37.83
C GLU A 341 16.42 -12.30 36.88
N HIS A 342 17.01 -12.67 35.73
CA HIS A 342 16.41 -13.62 34.81
C HIS A 342 16.42 -15.04 35.41
N LEU A 343 17.53 -15.40 36.08
CA LEU A 343 17.69 -16.70 36.75
C LEU A 343 16.79 -16.80 37.98
N ASP A 344 16.62 -15.71 38.74
CA ASP A 344 15.74 -15.67 39.92
C ASP A 344 14.27 -15.95 39.55
N LYS A 345 13.86 -15.59 38.31
CA LYS A 345 12.55 -15.93 37.75
C LYS A 345 12.44 -17.39 37.24
N HIS A 346 13.55 -18.09 37.08
CA HIS A 346 13.59 -19.51 36.70
C HIS A 346 13.47 -20.40 37.94
N ASN A 347 12.30 -20.37 38.57
CA ASN A 347 12.03 -21.09 39.81
C ASN A 347 10.75 -21.94 39.72
N LYS A 348 10.42 -22.66 40.81
CA LYS A 348 9.30 -23.62 40.86
C LYS A 348 7.93 -23.02 40.52
N THR A 349 7.74 -21.70 40.61
CA THR A 349 6.47 -21.05 40.30
C THR A 349 6.33 -20.63 38.83
N MET A 350 7.35 -20.84 37.99
CA MET A 350 7.35 -20.38 36.59
C MET A 350 6.24 -20.98 35.71
N TYR A 351 5.64 -22.11 36.13
CA TYR A 351 4.52 -22.76 35.43
C TYR A 351 3.15 -22.51 36.09
N ASN A 352 3.10 -21.77 37.20
CA ASN A 352 1.86 -21.41 37.88
C ASN A 352 1.31 -20.12 37.26
N VAL A 353 0.52 -20.25 36.17
CA VAL A 353 0.00 -19.12 35.35
C VAL A 353 -1.49 -19.19 35.10
#